data_AF-V9LDX5-F1
#
_entry.id   AF-V9LDX5-F1
#
_cell.length_a   1.000
_cell.length_b   1.000
_cell.length_c   1.000
_cell.angle_alpha   90.00
_cell.angle_beta   90.00
_cell.angle_gamma   90.00
#
_symmetry.space_group_name_H-M   'P 1'
#
loop_
_entity.id
_entity.type
_entity.pdbx_description
1 polymer ?
#
loop_
_entity_poly.entity_id
_entity_poly.type
_entity_poly.pdbx_seq_one_letter_code
_entity_poly.pdbx_strand_id
1 'polypeptide(L)'
;SSDLGGCGSCIVVVECDNPIMPGRVVKAINSCLCPIGSLLSMKNHQVITVEALGSVKKGLHPIQQRLADYNGSQCGYCSPGFVMQMYGFLKNNPSPSSQQVEDNFDGNVCRCTGYRSILDAMKSFARDTDVEKQESVIDIEDLQTCPRTKQAFNQTYLPKELSCVCHVKNTKKALFSKNDTEWFQPTTLTELYLLVHEHVTKAVKLVHGDTAKGVYKQDGPYNILIDVKGISELYTVT
;
A
#
# COMPACT_ATOMS: atom_id res chain seq x y z
N SER A 1 -1.32 1.58 -21.67
CA SER A 1 -1.14 2.98 -21.21
C SER A 1 -1.50 3.17 -19.73
N SER A 2 -1.81 2.09 -19.00
CA SER A 2 -2.29 2.09 -17.60
C SER A 2 -1.18 2.07 -16.54
N ASP A 3 0.08 1.88 -16.92
CA ASP A 3 1.19 1.56 -16.00
C ASP A 3 1.99 2.80 -15.54
N LEU A 4 1.29 3.92 -15.32
CA LEU A 4 1.89 5.22 -14.96
C LEU A 4 1.43 5.73 -13.58
N GLY A 5 0.84 4.86 -12.77
CA GLY A 5 0.37 5.18 -11.40
C GLY A 5 -0.91 6.02 -11.32
N GLY A 6 -1.54 6.35 -12.44
CA GLY A 6 -2.71 7.24 -12.47
C GLY A 6 -4.07 6.57 -12.24
N CYS A 7 -4.16 5.23 -12.21
CA CYS A 7 -5.45 4.54 -12.08
C CYS A 7 -5.70 3.90 -10.70
N GLY A 8 -4.66 3.72 -9.88
CA GLY A 8 -4.76 3.10 -8.55
C GLY A 8 -5.15 1.61 -8.56
N SER A 9 -5.27 0.94 -9.71
CA SER A 9 -5.68 -0.48 -9.74
C SER A 9 -4.60 -1.42 -9.18
N CYS A 10 -3.34 -0.98 -9.20
CA CYS A 10 -2.18 -1.75 -8.74
C CYS A 10 -1.80 -1.46 -7.27
N ILE A 11 -2.70 -0.86 -6.49
CA ILE A 11 -2.41 -0.48 -5.11
C ILE A 11 -2.20 -1.72 -4.24
N VAL A 12 -1.09 -1.72 -3.52
CA VAL A 12 -0.75 -2.68 -2.47
C VAL A 12 -0.38 -1.92 -1.20
N VAL A 13 -0.46 -2.58 -0.05
CA VAL A 13 -0.03 -1.96 1.22
C VAL A 13 1.33 -2.48 1.61
N VAL A 14 2.23 -1.56 1.96
CA VAL A 14 3.56 -1.87 2.46
C VAL A 14 3.64 -1.43 3.91
N GLU A 15 4.01 -2.35 4.78
CA GLU A 15 4.39 -2.06 6.16
C GLU A 15 5.90 -2.20 6.31
N CYS A 16 6.59 -1.21 6.86
CA CYS A 16 8.02 -1.28 7.12
C CYS A 16 8.40 -0.44 8.35
N ASP A 17 9.64 -0.59 8.82
CA ASP A 17 10.14 0.25 9.89
C ASP A 17 10.28 1.70 9.40
N ASN A 18 9.91 2.65 10.24
CA ASN A 18 10.10 4.05 9.94
C ASN A 18 11.61 4.37 9.94
N PRO A 19 12.14 5.00 8.88
CA PRO A 19 13.58 5.25 8.76
C PRO A 19 14.09 6.33 9.74
N ILE A 20 13.20 7.11 10.35
CA ILE A 20 13.55 8.30 11.15
C ILE A 20 13.23 8.08 12.63
N MET A 21 12.02 7.59 12.93
CA MET A 21 11.53 7.44 14.31
C MET A 21 11.25 5.98 14.66
N PRO A 22 11.32 5.58 15.94
CA PRO A 22 10.91 4.24 16.34
C PRO A 22 9.43 4.00 16.00
N GLY A 23 9.14 2.90 15.30
CA GLY A 23 7.78 2.50 14.93
C GLY A 23 7.69 1.95 13.51
N ARG A 24 6.52 1.45 13.14
CA ARG A 24 6.23 0.98 11.78
C ARG A 24 5.39 2.01 11.04
N VAL A 25 5.62 2.11 9.73
CA VAL A 25 4.81 2.91 8.80
C VAL A 25 4.02 1.98 7.90
N VAL A 26 2.76 2.35 7.64
CA VAL A 26 1.87 1.66 6.69
C VAL A 26 1.60 2.60 5.53
N LYS A 27 1.90 2.16 4.31
CA LYS A 27 1.72 2.96 3.09
C LYS A 27 0.97 2.18 2.03
N ALA A 28 -0.12 2.74 1.51
CA ALA A 28 -0.72 2.28 0.26
C ALA A 28 0.08 2.88 -0.90
N ILE A 29 0.58 2.04 -1.81
CA ILE A 29 1.46 2.46 -2.91
C ILE A 29 1.04 1.83 -4.23
N ASN A 30 1.31 2.53 -5.32
CA ASN A 30 1.19 1.97 -6.67
C ASN A 30 2.35 1.00 -6.94
N SER A 31 2.06 -0.30 -6.99
CA SER A 31 3.08 -1.32 -7.24
C SER A 31 3.74 -1.19 -8.62
N CYS A 32 3.04 -0.67 -9.63
CA CYS A 32 3.60 -0.47 -10.97
C CYS A 32 4.74 0.57 -11.02
N LEU A 33 4.83 1.44 -10.00
CA LEU A 33 5.86 2.47 -9.86
C LEU A 33 6.82 2.19 -8.71
N CYS A 34 6.73 1.03 -8.06
CA CYS A 34 7.60 0.69 -6.94
C CYS A 34 8.62 -0.37 -7.38
N PRO A 35 9.88 0.02 -7.69
CA PRO A 35 10.91 -0.96 -7.97
C PRO A 35 11.13 -1.88 -6.76
N ILE A 36 11.36 -3.16 -7.02
CA ILE A 36 11.68 -4.14 -5.97
C ILE A 36 12.90 -3.69 -5.15
N GLY A 37 13.88 -3.02 -5.78
CA GLY A 37 15.03 -2.47 -5.08
C GLY A 37 14.66 -1.50 -3.94
N SER A 38 13.66 -0.65 -4.17
CA SER A 38 13.16 0.25 -3.13
C SER A 38 12.43 -0.48 -2.00
N LEU A 39 11.81 -1.63 -2.27
CA LEU A 39 11.25 -2.49 -1.22
C LEU A 39 12.35 -3.14 -0.39
N LEU A 40 13.36 -3.71 -1.05
CA LEU A 40 14.50 -4.35 -0.40
C LEU A 40 15.31 -3.37 0.46
N SER A 41 15.32 -2.10 0.08
CA SER A 41 15.93 -1.04 0.87
C SER A 41 15.19 -0.74 2.19
N MET A 42 13.92 -1.13 2.32
CA MET A 42 13.17 -0.89 3.54
C MET A 42 13.39 -2.02 4.56
N LYS A 43 13.72 -1.65 5.80
CA LYS A 43 13.91 -2.60 6.90
C LYS A 43 12.57 -3.19 7.33
N ASN A 44 12.56 -4.51 7.59
CA ASN A 44 11.39 -5.27 8.05
C ASN A 44 10.12 -4.99 7.22
N HIS A 45 10.30 -4.90 5.89
CA HIS A 45 9.21 -4.62 4.97
C HIS A 45 8.32 -5.84 4.77
N GLN A 46 7.03 -5.59 4.62
CA GLN A 46 6.00 -6.58 4.30
C GLN A 46 5.08 -5.98 3.24
N VAL A 47 4.85 -6.73 2.16
CA VAL A 47 3.85 -6.38 1.14
C VAL A 47 2.58 -7.16 1.42
N ILE A 48 1.46 -6.44 1.50
CA ILE A 48 0.11 -6.97 1.73
C ILE A 48 -0.70 -6.68 0.46
N THR A 49 -1.25 -7.72 -0.13
CA THR A 49 -2.11 -7.65 -1.31
C THR A 49 -3.55 -8.00 -0.92
N VAL A 50 -4.49 -7.85 -1.87
CA VAL A 50 -5.93 -8.05 -1.62
C VAL A 50 -6.24 -9.46 -1.11
N GLU A 51 -5.49 -10.45 -1.57
CA GLU A 51 -5.64 -11.87 -1.22
C GLU A 51 -5.27 -12.15 0.24
N ALA A 52 -4.43 -11.31 0.84
CA ALA A 52 -4.04 -11.43 2.25
C ALA A 52 -5.16 -10.98 3.19
N LEU A 53 -6.09 -10.14 2.73
CA LEU A 53 -7.21 -9.65 3.55
C LEU A 53 -8.32 -10.70 3.71
N GLY A 54 -8.53 -11.50 2.67
CA GLY A 54 -9.66 -12.43 2.63
C GLY A 54 -9.85 -13.01 1.25
N SER A 55 -10.69 -14.04 1.19
CA SER A 55 -11.12 -14.66 -0.07
C SER A 55 -12.47 -15.34 0.13
N VAL A 56 -13.17 -15.64 -0.97
CA VAL A 56 -14.45 -16.39 -0.91
C VAL A 56 -14.35 -17.71 -0.15
N LYS A 57 -13.17 -18.33 -0.09
CA LYS A 57 -12.94 -19.60 0.64
C LYS A 57 -12.68 -19.41 2.13
N LYS A 58 -12.15 -18.26 2.55
CA LYS A 58 -11.68 -18.00 3.93
C LYS A 58 -12.56 -17.00 4.68
N GLY A 59 -13.52 -16.39 4.00
CA GLY A 59 -14.23 -15.21 4.47
C GLY A 59 -13.64 -13.94 3.87
N LEU A 60 -14.52 -12.98 3.57
CA LEU A 60 -14.15 -11.68 3.04
C LEU A 60 -13.82 -10.73 4.19
N HIS A 61 -12.81 -9.88 3.98
CA HIS A 61 -12.54 -8.76 4.86
C HIS A 61 -13.73 -7.78 4.84
N PRO A 62 -14.08 -7.07 5.93
CA PRO A 62 -15.20 -6.14 5.94
C PRO A 62 -15.18 -5.13 4.79
N ILE A 63 -14.01 -4.65 4.38
CA ILE A 63 -13.87 -3.74 3.22
C ILE A 63 -14.29 -4.43 1.91
N GLN A 64 -13.88 -5.68 1.69
CA GLN A 64 -14.27 -6.47 0.52
C GLN A 64 -15.78 -6.74 0.52
N GLN A 65 -16.32 -7.11 1.69
CA GLN A 65 -17.74 -7.40 1.86
C GLN A 65 -18.60 -6.16 1.59
N ARG A 66 -18.30 -5.02 2.23
CA ARG A 66 -19.08 -3.78 2.02
C ARG A 66 -19.01 -3.28 0.60
N LEU A 67 -17.86 -3.41 -0.07
CA LEU A 67 -17.75 -3.06 -1.49
C LEU A 67 -18.69 -3.92 -2.36
N ALA A 68 -18.86 -5.21 -2.03
CA ALA A 68 -19.80 -6.08 -2.72
C ALA A 68 -21.26 -5.72 -2.37
N ASP A 69 -21.60 -5.61 -1.09
CA ASP A 69 -22.97 -5.38 -0.61
C ASP A 69 -23.58 -4.08 -1.15
N TYR A 70 -22.75 -3.04 -1.32
CA TYR A 70 -23.19 -1.75 -1.82
C TYR A 70 -23.18 -1.66 -3.35
N ASN A 71 -22.99 -2.77 -4.07
CA ASN A 71 -22.85 -2.77 -5.53
C ASN A 71 -21.69 -1.88 -6.03
N GLY A 72 -20.60 -1.83 -5.24
CA GLY A 72 -19.39 -1.07 -5.53
C GLY A 72 -18.47 -1.74 -6.57
N SER A 73 -18.85 -2.89 -7.12
CA SER A 73 -18.06 -3.63 -8.10
C SER A 73 -18.92 -4.10 -9.28
N GLN A 74 -18.53 -3.75 -10.50
CA GLN A 74 -19.14 -4.24 -11.75
C GLN A 74 -18.15 -5.13 -12.52
N CYS A 75 -17.25 -4.54 -13.32
CA CYS A 75 -16.23 -5.32 -14.05
C CYS A 75 -15.14 -5.91 -13.14
N GLY A 76 -15.04 -5.44 -11.89
CA GLY A 76 -14.12 -5.95 -10.87
C GLY A 76 -12.66 -5.51 -10.98
N TYR A 77 -12.23 -4.93 -12.11
CA TYR A 77 -10.81 -4.64 -12.36
C TYR A 77 -10.18 -3.67 -11.35
N CYS A 78 -10.88 -2.59 -11.00
CA CYS A 78 -10.39 -1.60 -10.05
C CYS A 78 -10.62 -1.98 -8.58
N SER A 79 -11.48 -2.98 -8.32
CA SER A 79 -11.95 -3.33 -6.97
C SER A 79 -10.80 -3.65 -6.00
N PRO A 80 -9.78 -4.44 -6.37
CA PRO A 80 -8.61 -4.65 -5.50
C PRO A 80 -7.91 -3.36 -5.08
N GLY A 81 -7.75 -2.42 -6.02
CA GLY A 81 -7.11 -1.13 -5.75
C GLY A 81 -7.88 -0.29 -4.74
N PHE A 82 -9.22 -0.21 -4.87
CA PHE A 82 -10.07 0.47 -3.89
C PHE A 82 -10.02 -0.20 -2.52
N VAL A 83 -10.08 -1.53 -2.47
CA VAL A 83 -9.99 -2.29 -1.21
C VAL A 83 -8.66 -2.02 -0.51
N MET A 84 -7.54 -2.10 -1.24
CA MET A 84 -6.21 -1.91 -0.65
C MET A 84 -5.94 -0.46 -0.24
N GLN A 85 -6.43 0.51 -1.01
CA GLN A 85 -6.34 1.93 -0.65
C GLN A 85 -7.10 2.21 0.65
N MET A 86 -8.32 1.67 0.79
CA MET A 86 -9.09 1.81 2.03
C MET A 86 -8.42 1.09 3.21
N TYR A 87 -7.87 -0.11 2.97
CA TYR A 87 -7.20 -0.88 4.01
C TYR A 87 -5.99 -0.15 4.57
N GLY A 88 -5.11 0.38 3.70
CA GLY A 88 -3.95 1.17 4.13
C GLY A 88 -4.36 2.45 4.84
N PHE A 89 -5.44 3.08 4.40
CA PHE A 89 -5.98 4.28 5.03
C PHE A 89 -6.51 4.03 6.44
N LEU A 90 -7.33 3.00 6.65
CA LEU A 90 -7.91 2.65 7.96
C LEU A 90 -6.85 2.19 8.97
N LYS A 91 -5.74 1.58 8.50
CA LYS A 91 -4.61 1.25 9.38
C LYS A 91 -4.00 2.48 10.03
N ASN A 92 -3.98 3.60 9.33
CA ASN A 92 -3.46 4.88 9.82
C ASN A 92 -4.55 5.73 10.48
N ASN A 93 -5.81 5.56 10.07
CA ASN A 93 -6.95 6.34 10.53
C ASN A 93 -8.11 5.39 10.92
N PRO A 94 -8.11 4.82 12.13
CA PRO A 94 -9.11 3.83 12.53
C PRO A 94 -10.56 4.37 12.63
N SER A 95 -10.72 5.69 12.71
CA SER A 95 -12.03 6.36 12.81
C SER A 95 -12.02 7.64 11.96
N PRO A 96 -12.05 7.51 10.61
CA PRO A 96 -11.99 8.64 9.71
C PRO A 96 -13.34 9.37 9.63
N SER A 97 -13.33 10.60 9.14
CA SER A 97 -14.53 11.30 8.66
C SER A 97 -14.85 10.91 7.22
N SER A 98 -16.08 11.14 6.80
CA SER A 98 -16.56 10.86 5.44
C SER A 98 -15.78 11.62 4.38
N GLN A 99 -15.39 12.86 4.69
CA GLN A 99 -14.54 13.66 3.81
C GLN A 99 -13.16 13.03 3.64
N GLN A 100 -12.52 12.61 4.73
CA GLN A 100 -11.21 11.97 4.64
C GLN A 100 -11.24 10.65 3.87
N VAL A 101 -12.37 9.92 3.94
CA VAL A 101 -12.57 8.73 3.12
C VAL A 101 -12.65 9.09 1.63
N GLU A 102 -13.35 10.16 1.27
CA GLU A 102 -13.46 10.63 -0.11
C GLU A 102 -12.11 11.10 -0.67
N ASP A 103 -11.42 11.96 0.07
CA ASP A 103 -10.08 12.49 -0.29
C ASP A 103 -9.05 11.35 -0.49
N ASN A 104 -9.22 10.23 0.21
CA ASN A 104 -8.33 9.08 0.11
C ASN A 104 -8.40 8.35 -1.25
N PHE A 105 -9.44 8.59 -2.07
CA PHE A 105 -9.64 7.90 -3.35
C PHE A 105 -9.33 8.75 -4.60
N ASP A 106 -8.73 9.94 -4.45
CA ASP A 106 -8.32 10.79 -5.58
C ASP A 106 -7.38 10.08 -6.57
N GLY A 107 -6.64 9.07 -6.11
CA GLY A 107 -5.74 8.25 -6.92
C GLY A 107 -6.37 7.01 -7.56
N ASN A 108 -7.67 6.76 -7.36
CA ASN A 108 -8.35 5.54 -7.78
C ASN A 108 -9.37 5.79 -8.89
N VAL A 109 -9.22 5.09 -10.01
CA VAL A 109 -10.10 5.27 -11.17
C VAL A 109 -11.07 4.09 -11.34
N CYS A 110 -12.36 4.39 -11.47
CA CYS A 110 -13.39 3.43 -11.88
C CYS A 110 -14.15 3.95 -13.10
N ARG A 111 -14.30 3.10 -14.12
CA ARG A 111 -15.05 3.46 -15.34
C ARG A 111 -16.50 2.95 -15.35
N CYS A 112 -16.83 2.01 -14.46
CA CYS A 112 -18.09 1.27 -14.54
C CYS A 112 -19.15 1.76 -13.54
N THR A 113 -18.77 2.00 -12.29
CA THR A 113 -19.74 2.22 -11.19
C THR A 113 -20.26 3.65 -11.07
N GLY A 114 -19.55 4.63 -11.64
CA GLY A 114 -19.86 6.05 -11.40
C GLY A 114 -19.54 6.50 -9.96
N TYR A 115 -18.69 5.78 -9.22
CA TYR A 115 -18.15 6.07 -7.89
C TYR A 115 -19.12 6.06 -6.71
N ARG A 116 -20.39 6.45 -6.89
CA ARG A 116 -21.34 6.61 -5.78
C ARG A 116 -21.43 5.36 -4.90
N SER A 117 -21.64 4.19 -5.48
CA SER A 117 -21.71 2.93 -4.71
C SER A 117 -20.41 2.57 -4.00
N ILE A 118 -19.26 2.92 -4.58
CA ILE A 118 -17.96 2.72 -3.93
C ILE A 118 -17.82 3.66 -2.73
N LEU A 119 -18.14 4.93 -2.90
CA LEU A 119 -18.05 5.91 -1.81
C LEU A 119 -19.04 5.60 -0.69
N ASP A 120 -20.28 5.22 -1.01
CA ASP A 120 -21.26 4.79 0.00
C ASP A 120 -20.74 3.57 0.80
N ALA A 121 -20.16 2.58 0.10
CA ALA A 121 -19.53 1.43 0.74
C ALA A 121 -18.39 1.83 1.69
N MET A 122 -17.52 2.75 1.28
CA MET A 122 -16.33 3.12 2.05
C MET A 122 -16.66 4.10 3.18
N LYS A 123 -17.58 5.05 2.96
CA LYS A 123 -18.04 6.01 3.97
C LYS A 123 -18.77 5.32 5.13
N SER A 124 -19.29 4.11 4.94
CA SER A 124 -19.80 3.30 6.05
C SER A 124 -18.75 2.99 7.16
N PHE A 125 -17.45 3.19 6.89
CA PHE A 125 -16.38 3.10 7.90
C PHE A 125 -16.09 4.45 8.59
N ALA A 126 -16.72 5.53 8.15
CA ALA A 126 -16.55 6.84 8.74
C ALA A 126 -17.36 6.98 10.04
N ARG A 127 -16.91 7.88 10.90
CA ARG A 127 -17.54 8.14 12.21
C ARG A 127 -18.77 9.04 12.15
N ASP A 128 -18.94 9.77 11.05
CA ASP A 128 -19.90 10.86 10.86
C ASP A 128 -20.97 10.54 9.80
N THR A 129 -21.04 9.29 9.35
CA THR A 129 -22.19 8.80 8.60
C THR A 129 -23.32 8.43 9.56
N ASP A 130 -24.44 9.15 9.46
CA ASP A 130 -25.72 8.72 10.04
C ASP A 130 -26.18 7.46 9.30
N VAL A 131 -25.81 6.29 9.78
CA VAL A 131 -26.35 5.01 9.29
C VAL A 131 -27.76 4.82 9.86
N GLU A 132 -28.65 5.78 9.63
CA GLU A 132 -30.08 5.55 9.73
C GLU A 132 -30.56 4.98 8.38
N LYS A 133 -30.56 3.64 8.32
CA LYS A 133 -31.39 2.82 7.43
C LYS A 133 -31.51 3.32 5.98
N GLN A 134 -30.54 3.00 5.13
CA GLN A 134 -30.93 2.52 3.80
C GLN A 134 -31.48 1.11 4.02
N GLU A 135 -32.81 0.97 3.91
CA GLU A 135 -33.45 -0.33 3.87
C GLU A 135 -32.72 -1.19 2.83
N SER A 136 -32.17 -2.31 3.29
CA SER A 136 -31.57 -3.33 2.45
C SER A 136 -32.58 -3.72 1.37
N VAL A 137 -32.24 -3.54 0.11
CA VAL A 137 -32.91 -4.27 -0.96
C VAL A 137 -32.60 -5.73 -0.70
N ILE A 138 -33.58 -6.47 -0.19
CA ILE A 138 -33.46 -7.90 0.09
C ILE A 138 -33.31 -8.59 -1.26
N ASP A 139 -32.18 -9.27 -1.47
CA ASP A 139 -31.97 -10.06 -2.67
C ASP A 139 -32.77 -11.37 -2.57
N ILE A 140 -33.32 -11.85 -3.68
CA ILE A 140 -34.28 -12.98 -3.67
C ILE A 140 -33.64 -14.31 -3.21
N GLU A 141 -32.31 -14.35 -3.13
CA GLU A 141 -31.50 -15.49 -2.70
C GLU A 141 -31.28 -15.54 -1.18
N ASP A 142 -31.58 -14.47 -0.42
CA ASP A 142 -31.34 -14.38 1.03
C ASP A 142 -32.42 -15.07 1.89
N LEU A 143 -33.39 -15.72 1.27
CA LEU A 143 -34.36 -16.56 1.97
C LEU A 143 -33.79 -17.96 2.19
N GLN A 144 -33.11 -18.17 3.33
CA GLN A 144 -33.18 -19.45 4.07
C GLN A 144 -32.56 -19.40 5.47
N THR A 145 -33.41 -19.66 6.47
CA THR A 145 -33.09 -19.86 7.90
C THR A 145 -32.38 -21.19 8.20
N CYS A 146 -31.60 -21.24 9.29
CA CYS A 146 -31.32 -22.47 10.05
C CYS A 146 -31.66 -22.30 11.55
N PRO A 147 -32.62 -23.08 12.11
CA PRO A 147 -33.08 -22.95 13.49
C PRO A 147 -32.35 -23.94 14.42
N ARG A 148 -31.11 -23.66 14.84
CA ARG A 148 -30.50 -24.31 16.02
C ARG A 148 -29.19 -23.63 16.42
N THR A 149 -29.02 -23.47 17.73
CA THR A 149 -27.83 -23.01 18.51
C THR A 149 -27.61 -21.49 18.69
N LYS A 150 -28.52 -20.87 19.47
CA LYS A 150 -28.30 -19.58 20.14
C LYS A 150 -27.11 -19.65 21.14
N GLN A 151 -25.89 -19.31 20.74
CA GLN A 151 -24.80 -18.99 21.69
C GLN A 151 -23.85 -17.89 21.18
N ALA A 152 -23.38 -17.06 22.12
CA ALA A 152 -22.42 -15.99 21.91
C ALA A 152 -20.97 -16.51 22.05
N PHE A 153 -20.04 -15.96 21.27
CA PHE A 153 -18.61 -16.29 21.40
C PHE A 153 -17.77 -15.01 21.54
N ASN A 154 -17.15 -14.86 22.71
CA ASN A 154 -16.12 -13.87 22.99
C ASN A 154 -14.75 -14.44 22.61
N GLN A 155 -13.88 -13.64 21.99
CA GLN A 155 -12.45 -13.92 22.08
C GLN A 155 -11.59 -12.66 21.91
N THR A 156 -10.70 -12.47 22.87
CA THR A 156 -9.65 -11.45 22.86
C THR A 156 -8.28 -12.11 23.04
N TYR A 157 -7.29 -11.50 22.37
CA TYR A 157 -5.83 -11.55 22.55
C TYR A 157 -4.96 -12.65 21.88
N LEU A 158 -4.22 -12.17 20.86
CA LEU A 158 -2.78 -12.27 20.54
C LEU A 158 -1.95 -13.50 20.95
N PRO A 159 -1.03 -13.90 20.05
CA PRO A 159 0.30 -14.36 20.44
C PRO A 159 1.46 -13.54 19.83
N LYS A 160 2.43 -13.21 20.70
CA LYS A 160 3.89 -13.10 20.47
C LYS A 160 4.46 -14.54 20.47
N GLU A 161 5.49 -14.99 19.76
CA GLU A 161 6.71 -14.39 19.21
C GLU A 161 7.19 -15.17 17.97
N LEU A 162 7.99 -14.53 17.11
CA LEU A 162 9.22 -15.12 16.56
C LEU A 162 10.16 -13.97 16.18
N SER A 163 11.26 -13.80 16.93
CA SER A 163 12.38 -12.94 16.53
C SER A 163 13.42 -13.81 15.81
N CYS A 164 13.89 -13.35 14.65
CA CYS A 164 15.09 -13.86 14.02
C CYS A 164 16.18 -12.79 14.10
N VAL A 165 17.42 -13.25 14.28
CA VAL A 165 18.60 -12.50 14.66
C VAL A 165 19.05 -11.54 13.56
N CYS A 166 19.43 -10.34 13.99
CA CYS A 166 20.05 -9.30 13.20
C CYS A 166 21.44 -9.69 12.67
N HIS A 167 21.70 -9.35 11.39
CA HIS A 167 23.05 -9.12 10.87
C HIS A 167 22.99 -7.89 9.95
N VAL A 168 23.33 -6.72 10.50
CA VAL A 168 23.67 -5.55 9.67
C VAL A 168 25.15 -5.68 9.35
N LYS A 169 25.47 -6.04 8.11
CA LYS A 169 26.82 -5.89 7.58
C LYS A 169 26.90 -4.56 6.86
N ASN A 170 27.63 -3.65 7.49
CA ASN A 170 28.26 -2.50 6.85
C ASN A 170 29.06 -3.00 5.64
N THR A 171 28.73 -2.57 4.41
CA THR A 171 29.66 -2.70 3.28
C THR A 171 29.26 -1.78 2.13
N LYS A 172 30.27 -1.14 1.54
CA LYS A 172 30.35 -0.40 0.28
C LYS A 172 29.84 -1.16 -0.98
N LYS A 173 28.98 -2.16 -0.84
CA LYS A 173 28.60 -3.10 -1.90
C LYS A 173 27.16 -2.85 -2.32
N ALA A 174 26.90 -2.88 -3.62
CA ALA A 174 25.55 -2.78 -4.17
C ALA A 174 24.60 -3.78 -3.47
N LEU A 175 23.42 -3.29 -3.11
CA LEU A 175 22.31 -4.06 -2.54
C LEU A 175 21.93 -5.22 -3.48
N PHE A 176 21.93 -4.96 -4.79
CA PHE A 176 21.90 -5.99 -5.83
C PHE A 176 22.49 -5.43 -7.13
N SER A 177 22.94 -6.33 -8.00
CA SER A 177 23.45 -6.01 -9.34
C SER A 177 22.85 -6.99 -10.35
N LYS A 178 22.35 -6.46 -11.47
CA LYS A 178 21.80 -7.25 -12.58
C LYS A 178 21.91 -6.46 -13.89
N ASN A 179 22.37 -7.11 -14.96
CA ASN A 179 22.45 -6.54 -16.32
C ASN A 179 23.07 -5.12 -16.35
N ASP A 180 24.28 -4.97 -15.82
CA ASP A 180 25.02 -3.69 -15.74
C ASP A 180 24.31 -2.55 -14.98
N THR A 181 23.27 -2.92 -14.21
CA THR A 181 22.55 -2.04 -13.31
C THR A 181 22.86 -2.42 -11.86
N GLU A 182 23.36 -1.47 -11.08
CA GLU A 182 23.70 -1.64 -9.67
C GLU A 182 22.82 -0.74 -8.80
N TRP A 183 22.33 -1.28 -7.68
CA TRP A 183 21.50 -0.56 -6.73
C TRP A 183 22.23 -0.36 -5.41
N PHE A 184 22.28 0.87 -4.91
CA PHE A 184 22.92 1.22 -3.64
C PHE A 184 21.93 1.86 -2.69
N GLN A 185 22.20 1.74 -1.39
CA GLN A 185 21.41 2.38 -0.34
C GLN A 185 22.34 2.97 0.72
N PRO A 186 22.80 4.21 0.53
CA PRO A 186 23.52 4.93 1.56
C PRO A 186 22.64 5.20 2.79
N THR A 187 23.27 5.22 3.95
CA THR A 187 22.65 5.57 5.24
C THR A 187 23.07 6.93 5.75
N THR A 188 24.09 7.54 5.15
CA THR A 188 24.62 8.86 5.51
C THR A 188 24.84 9.73 4.27
N LEU A 189 24.86 11.06 4.46
CA LEU A 189 25.21 11.99 3.38
C LEU A 189 26.62 11.77 2.83
N THR A 190 27.56 11.39 3.68
CA THR A 190 28.95 11.08 3.27
C THR A 190 28.99 9.89 2.32
N GLU A 191 28.26 8.81 2.63
CA GLU A 191 28.19 7.64 1.74
C GLU A 191 27.54 7.99 0.40
N LEU A 192 26.48 8.80 0.41
CA LEU A 192 25.85 9.29 -0.82
C LEU A 192 26.86 10.06 -1.69
N TYR A 193 27.59 11.01 -1.10
CA TYR A 193 28.58 11.81 -1.81
C TYR A 193 29.68 10.94 -2.43
N LEU A 194 30.19 9.98 -1.67
CA LEU A 194 31.22 9.05 -2.14
C LEU A 194 30.72 8.19 -3.31
N LEU A 195 29.50 7.66 -3.24
CA LEU A 195 28.91 6.84 -4.31
C LEU A 195 28.69 7.63 -5.60
N VAL A 196 28.21 8.87 -5.49
CA VAL A 196 28.03 9.76 -6.65
C VAL A 196 29.39 10.08 -7.29
N HIS A 197 30.42 10.32 -6.47
CA HIS A 197 31.76 10.61 -6.96
C HIS A 197 32.44 9.39 -7.60
N GLU A 198 32.31 8.20 -6.99
CA GLU A 198 32.87 6.93 -7.52
C GLU A 198 32.28 6.56 -8.88
N HIS A 199 31.02 6.93 -9.11
CA HIS A 199 30.29 6.59 -10.34
C HIS A 199 30.04 7.79 -11.26
N VAL A 200 30.83 8.86 -11.14
CA VAL A 200 30.65 10.09 -11.94
C VAL A 200 30.69 9.88 -13.45
N THR A 201 31.34 8.81 -13.93
CA THR A 201 31.44 8.45 -15.34
C THR A 201 30.28 7.57 -15.84
N LYS A 202 29.42 7.08 -14.95
CA LYS A 202 28.26 6.25 -15.26
C LYS A 202 26.97 7.08 -15.19
N ALA A 203 25.89 6.60 -15.82
CA ALA A 203 24.58 7.22 -15.66
C ALA A 203 24.00 6.87 -14.28
N VAL A 204 23.92 7.85 -13.38
CA VAL A 204 23.43 7.71 -11.99
C VAL A 204 22.03 8.31 -11.85
N LYS A 205 21.12 7.60 -11.19
CA LYS A 205 19.81 8.09 -10.76
C LYS A 205 19.65 7.98 -9.25
N LEU A 206 19.27 9.10 -8.62
CA LEU A 206 18.80 9.08 -7.23
C LEU A 206 17.35 8.60 -7.20
N VAL A 207 17.05 7.66 -6.31
CA VAL A 207 15.72 7.05 -6.18
C VAL A 207 15.13 7.35 -4.81
N HIS A 208 13.87 7.77 -4.81
CA HIS A 208 13.05 7.87 -3.61
C HIS A 208 11.65 7.29 -3.91
N GLY A 209 10.70 8.11 -4.34
CA GLY A 209 9.34 7.65 -4.68
C GLY A 209 9.20 7.01 -6.05
N ASP A 210 10.15 7.25 -6.97
CA ASP A 210 10.17 6.82 -8.39
C ASP A 210 8.90 7.16 -9.21
N THR A 211 8.01 8.02 -8.68
CA THR A 211 6.76 8.42 -9.34
C THR A 211 6.99 9.25 -10.61
N ALA A 212 8.17 9.86 -10.75
CA ALA A 212 8.58 10.57 -11.97
C ALA A 212 8.52 9.68 -13.22
N LYS A 213 8.68 8.35 -13.07
CA LYS A 213 8.56 7.38 -14.17
C LYS A 213 7.14 7.32 -14.77
N GLY A 214 6.12 7.68 -13.98
CA GLY A 214 4.75 7.84 -14.46
C GLY A 214 4.57 9.05 -15.39
N VAL A 215 5.45 10.04 -15.30
CA VAL A 215 5.41 11.28 -16.09
C VAL A 215 6.39 11.21 -17.27
N TYR A 216 7.63 10.84 -17.00
CA TYR A 216 8.71 10.77 -17.99
C TYR A 216 8.83 9.35 -18.54
N LYS A 217 8.17 9.11 -19.67
CA LYS A 217 8.16 7.80 -20.34
C LYS A 217 9.53 7.35 -20.85
N GLN A 218 10.46 8.28 -21.06
CA GLN A 218 11.83 8.04 -21.49
C GLN A 218 12.79 8.58 -20.42
N ASP A 219 12.85 7.88 -19.29
CA ASP A 219 13.75 8.19 -18.18
C ASP A 219 14.80 7.07 -18.05
N GLY A 220 16.02 7.34 -18.51
CA GLY A 220 17.14 6.39 -18.56
C GLY A 220 17.55 5.97 -19.99
N PRO A 221 18.41 4.94 -20.13
CA PRO A 221 18.84 3.97 -19.10
C PRO A 221 19.83 4.54 -18.07
N TYR A 222 19.84 3.95 -16.87
CA TYR A 222 20.79 4.26 -15.80
C TYR A 222 21.56 3.01 -15.41
N ASN A 223 22.86 3.16 -15.16
CA ASN A 223 23.71 2.08 -14.69
C ASN A 223 23.70 1.98 -13.16
N ILE A 224 23.50 3.10 -12.46
CA ILE A 224 23.61 3.19 -11.01
C ILE A 224 22.34 3.81 -10.46
N LEU A 225 21.67 3.10 -9.56
CA LEU A 225 20.53 3.62 -8.82
C LEU A 225 20.91 3.74 -7.34
N ILE A 226 20.66 4.90 -6.75
CA ILE A 226 21.00 5.17 -5.35
C ILE A 226 19.71 5.51 -4.61
N ASP A 227 19.22 4.61 -3.76
CA ASP A 227 18.03 4.85 -2.92
C ASP A 227 18.41 5.70 -1.70
N VAL A 228 17.90 6.93 -1.65
CA VAL A 228 18.25 7.92 -0.63
C VAL A 228 17.37 7.84 0.62
N LYS A 229 16.40 6.90 0.69
CA LYS A 229 15.49 6.79 1.85
C LYS A 229 16.17 6.41 3.16
N GLY A 230 17.39 5.87 3.08
CA GLY A 230 18.18 5.49 4.24
C GLY A 230 18.83 6.68 4.97
N ILE A 231 18.85 7.87 4.36
CA ILE A 231 19.58 9.03 4.88
C ILE A 231 18.64 9.89 5.73
N SER A 232 18.82 9.84 7.04
CA SER A 232 17.96 10.54 8.00
C SER A 232 17.96 12.06 7.82
N GLU A 233 19.10 12.63 7.45
CA GLU A 233 19.31 14.06 7.29
C GLU A 233 18.41 14.66 6.20
N LEU A 234 18.03 13.89 5.17
CA LEU A 234 17.15 14.32 4.09
C LEU A 234 15.68 14.49 4.52
N TYR A 235 15.34 14.14 5.76
CA TYR A 235 13.98 14.26 6.31
C TYR A 235 13.85 15.36 7.36
N THR A 236 14.93 16.10 7.65
CA THR A 236 14.92 17.16 8.67
C THR A 236 14.42 18.46 8.05
N VAL A 237 13.42 19.10 8.66
CA VAL A 237 12.98 20.45 8.31
C VAL A 237 13.62 21.41 9.31
N THR A 238 14.54 22.25 8.85
CA THR A 238 15.17 23.32 9.62
C THR A 238 14.33 24.60 9.59
#